data_AF-A0A7Z1AHR4-F1
#
_entry.id   AF-A0A7Z1AHR4-F1
#
_cell.length_a   1.000
_cell.length_b   1.000
_cell.length_c   1.000
_cell.angle_alpha   90.00
_cell.angle_beta   90.00
_cell.angle_gamma   90.00
#
_symmetry.space_group_name_H-M   'P 1'
#
loop_
_entity.id
_entity.type
_entity.pdbx_description
1 polymer ?
#
loop_
_entity_poly.entity_id
_entity_poly.type
_entity_poly.pdbx_seq_one_letter_code
_entity_poly.pdbx_strand_id
1 'polypeptide(L)'
;MTQLSNRNLDFDHLLQLAERDPMRFENMRQAAIDDFISTLPVERQKRMRQLQWRIDQERRNRSPLSACVKISNMMWDHMIGPKGLLGYLQGDVKLRSGVTKRGCKILDFPVKPSRQ
;
A
#
# COMPACT_ATOMS: atom_id res chain seq x y z
N MET A 1 -22.38 8.25 4.63
CA MET A 1 -21.31 9.26 4.48
C MET A 1 -20.45 9.20 5.73
N THR A 2 -19.46 8.31 5.77
CA THR A 2 -18.58 8.18 6.93
C THR A 2 -17.54 9.29 6.85
N GLN A 3 -17.80 10.34 7.62
CA GLN A 3 -16.89 11.43 7.90
C GLN A 3 -15.52 10.85 8.29
N LEU A 4 -14.51 10.98 7.43
CA LEU A 4 -13.09 10.98 7.83
C LEU A 4 -12.79 12.29 8.58
N SER A 5 -13.72 12.74 9.44
CA SER A 5 -13.61 13.99 10.18
C SER A 5 -12.54 13.80 11.23
N ASN A 6 -11.33 14.22 10.88
CA ASN A 6 -10.48 14.95 11.80
C ASN A 6 -10.30 14.26 13.16
N ARG A 7 -9.76 13.02 13.17
CA ARG A 7 -8.93 12.64 14.33
C ARG A 7 -7.82 13.69 14.31
N ASN A 8 -7.84 14.65 15.23
CA ASN A 8 -6.83 15.71 15.35
C ASN A 8 -5.45 15.05 15.47
N LEU A 9 -4.85 14.74 14.31
CA LEU A 9 -3.46 14.38 14.15
C LEU A 9 -2.68 15.68 14.25
N ASP A 10 -2.75 16.29 15.44
CA ASP A 10 -2.01 17.49 15.76
C ASP A 10 -0.52 17.17 15.63
N PHE A 11 0.13 17.85 14.69
CA PHE A 11 1.51 17.57 14.32
C PHE A 11 2.43 17.70 15.53
N ASP A 12 2.23 18.75 16.34
CA ASP A 12 3.08 19.03 17.50
C ASP A 12 2.94 17.92 18.55
N HIS A 13 1.72 17.47 18.82
CA HIS A 13 1.47 16.34 19.71
C HIS A 13 2.11 15.04 19.21
N LEU A 14 1.98 14.75 17.90
CA LEU A 14 2.57 13.56 17.29
C LEU A 14 4.10 13.59 17.30
N LEU A 15 4.69 14.75 17.06
CA LEU A 15 6.13 14.95 17.11
C LEU A 15 6.64 14.73 18.54
N GLN A 16 6.02 15.37 19.54
CA GLN A 16 6.37 15.18 20.95
C GLN A 16 6.23 13.70 21.38
N LEU A 17 5.19 13.01 20.90
CA LEU A 17 5.00 11.59 21.18
C LEU A 17 6.11 10.74 20.54
N ALA A 18 6.48 11.02 19.29
CA ALA A 18 7.53 10.29 18.59
C ALA A 18 8.92 10.50 19.22
N GLU A 19 9.20 11.69 19.77
CA GLU A 19 10.45 11.98 20.48
C GLU A 19 10.52 11.30 21.85
N ARG A 20 9.42 11.30 22.61
CA ARG A 20 9.37 10.77 23.99
C ARG A 20 9.18 9.26 24.05
N ASP A 21 8.31 8.72 23.21
CA ASP A 21 7.93 7.31 23.18
C ASP A 21 7.67 6.84 21.73
N PRO A 22 8.75 6.50 20.99
CA PRO A 22 8.65 6.06 19.60
C PRO A 22 7.78 4.81 19.42
N MET A 23 7.78 3.89 20.40
CA MET A 23 7.01 2.66 20.33
C MET A 23 5.52 2.92 20.44
N ARG A 24 5.11 3.81 21.36
CA ARG A 24 3.72 4.21 21.50
C ARG A 24 3.22 4.96 20.27
N PHE A 25 4.05 5.82 19.67
CA PHE A 25 3.74 6.47 18.40
C PHE A 25 3.47 5.43 17.29
N GLU A 26 4.36 4.45 17.13
CA GLU A 26 4.20 3.42 16.09
C GLU A 26 2.96 2.55 16.33
N ASN A 27 2.65 2.18 17.57
CA ASN A 27 1.43 1.45 17.92
C ASN A 27 0.17 2.24 17.58
N MET A 28 0.13 3.53 17.92
CA MET A 28 -1.00 4.41 17.62
C MET A 28 -1.18 4.58 16.11
N ARG A 29 -0.09 4.74 15.35
CA ARG A 29 -0.12 4.79 13.88
C ARG A 29 -0.71 3.50 13.30
N GLN A 30 -0.26 2.34 13.77
CA GLN A 30 -0.75 1.04 13.31
C GLN A 30 -2.25 0.89 13.59
N ALA A 31 -2.70 1.21 14.81
CA ALA A 31 -4.11 1.16 15.18
C ALA A 31 -4.98 2.08 14.31
N ALA A 32 -4.54 3.31 14.04
CA ALA A 32 -5.27 4.23 13.16
C ALA A 32 -5.43 3.70 11.73
N ILE A 33 -4.41 3.02 11.21
CA ILE A 33 -4.45 2.39 9.88
C ILE A 33 -5.39 1.17 9.89
N ASP A 34 -5.31 0.32 10.90
CA ASP A 34 -6.15 -0.86 11.02
C ASP A 34 -7.63 -0.49 11.19
N ASP A 35 -7.93 0.54 11.98
CA ASP A 35 -9.25 1.14 12.10
C ASP A 35 -9.77 1.58 10.72
N PHE A 36 -8.98 2.36 9.97
CA PHE A 36 -9.37 2.81 8.64
C PHE A 36 -9.65 1.64 7.69
N ILE A 37 -8.77 0.64 7.65
CA ILE A 37 -8.94 -0.53 6.79
C ILE A 37 -10.21 -1.30 7.18
N SER A 38 -10.52 -1.41 8.46
CA SER A 38 -11.73 -2.11 8.94
C SER A 38 -13.03 -1.44 8.47
N THR A 39 -13.01 -0.13 8.20
CA THR A 39 -14.19 0.60 7.69
C THR A 39 -14.50 0.32 6.22
N LEU A 40 -13.58 -0.31 5.48
CA LEU A 40 -13.72 -0.56 4.05
C LEU A 40 -14.48 -1.89 3.77
N PRO A 41 -15.16 -2.01 2.61
CA PRO A 41 -15.75 -3.28 2.17
C PRO A 41 -14.73 -4.42 2.16
N VAL A 42 -15.15 -5.64 2.55
CA VAL A 42 -14.29 -6.81 2.76
C VAL A 42 -13.41 -7.11 1.54
N GLU A 43 -13.93 -6.92 0.34
CA GLU A 43 -13.24 -7.14 -0.93
C GLU A 43 -12.03 -6.20 -1.10
N ARG A 44 -12.10 -5.00 -0.50
CA ARG A 44 -11.03 -3.99 -0.56
C ARG A 44 -10.03 -4.12 0.58
N GLN A 45 -10.44 -4.66 1.73
CA GLN A 45 -9.58 -4.79 2.92
C GLN A 45 -8.29 -5.53 2.62
N LYS A 46 -8.37 -6.68 1.93
CA LYS A 46 -7.20 -7.49 1.56
C LYS A 46 -6.19 -6.69 0.74
N ARG A 47 -6.66 -5.95 -0.27
CA ARG A 47 -5.81 -5.12 -1.13
C ARG A 47 -5.18 -3.97 -0.34
N MET A 48 -5.92 -3.34 0.58
CA MET A 48 -5.39 -2.26 1.40
C MET A 48 -4.32 -2.74 2.38
N ARG A 49 -4.49 -3.92 3.00
CA ARG A 49 -3.44 -4.51 3.85
C ARG A 49 -2.16 -4.82 3.08
N GLN A 50 -2.28 -5.28 1.83
CA GLN A 50 -1.13 -5.50 0.96
C GLN A 50 -0.40 -4.19 0.62
N LEU A 51 -1.15 -3.11 0.34
CA LEU A 51 -0.59 -1.79 0.10
C LEU A 51 0.12 -1.26 1.36
N GLN A 52 -0.52 -1.38 2.52
CA GLN A 52 0.06 -0.99 3.80
C GLN A 52 1.36 -1.74 4.06
N TRP A 53 1.38 -3.06 3.86
CA TRP A 53 2.60 -3.85 4.00
C TRP A 53 3.73 -3.32 3.12
N ARG A 54 3.44 -2.97 1.85
CA ARG A 54 4.44 -2.39 0.94
C ARG A 54 4.97 -1.05 1.46
N ILE A 55 4.10 -0.19 1.98
CA ILE A 55 4.50 1.08 2.61
C ILE A 55 5.41 0.82 3.81
N ASP A 56 5.08 -0.15 4.66
CA ASP A 56 5.91 -0.50 5.83
C ASP A 56 7.27 -1.07 5.42
N GLN A 57 7.36 -1.82 4.32
CA GLN A 57 8.65 -2.27 3.78
C GLN A 57 9.53 -1.10 3.31
N GLU A 58 8.93 -0.09 2.66
CA GLU A 58 9.68 1.11 2.26
C GLU A 58 10.16 1.92 3.45
N ARG A 59 9.38 1.97 4.55
CA ARG A 59 9.77 2.62 5.81
C ARG A 59 10.90 1.90 6.54
N ARG A 60 10.97 0.57 6.49
CA ARG A 60 11.99 -0.24 7.21
C ARG A 60 13.38 -0.19 6.59
N ASN A 61 13.46 -0.09 5.26
CA ASN A 61 14.70 -0.38 4.55
C ASN A 61 15.62 0.83 4.33
N ARG A 62 15.26 2.06 4.75
CA ARG A 62 16.03 3.28 4.46
C ARG A 62 15.82 4.42 5.47
N SER A 63 16.46 5.58 5.21
CA SER A 63 16.28 6.80 6.00
C SER A 63 14.84 7.36 5.87
N PRO A 64 14.32 8.06 6.91
CA PRO A 64 12.95 8.60 6.90
C PRO A 64 12.62 9.47 5.68
N LEU A 65 13.56 10.33 5.26
CA LEU A 65 13.37 11.20 4.09
C LEU A 65 13.28 10.39 2.80
N SER A 66 14.13 9.38 2.63
CA SER A 66 14.08 8.54 1.42
C SER A 66 12.81 7.69 1.36
N ALA A 67 12.31 7.22 2.50
CA ALA A 67 11.01 6.56 2.58
C ALA A 67 9.87 7.52 2.21
N CYS A 68 9.91 8.77 2.71
CA CYS A 68 8.94 9.80 2.36
C CYS A 68 8.89 10.06 0.84
N VAL A 69 10.04 10.28 0.20
CA VAL A 69 10.13 10.49 -1.25
C VAL A 69 9.56 9.30 -2.02
N LYS A 70 9.90 8.08 -1.62
CA LYS A 70 9.39 6.87 -2.28
C LYS A 70 7.89 6.70 -2.12
N ILE A 71 7.35 6.94 -0.94
CA ILE A 71 5.91 6.86 -0.68
C ILE A 71 5.18 7.93 -1.51
N SER A 72 5.72 9.14 -1.59
CA SER A 72 5.20 10.21 -2.46
C SER A 72 5.18 9.78 -3.93
N ASN A 73 6.29 9.21 -4.43
CA ASN A 73 6.34 8.66 -5.79
C ASN A 73 5.30 7.56 -6.02
N MET A 74 5.12 6.65 -5.05
CA MET A 74 4.06 5.63 -5.14
C MET A 74 2.66 6.26 -5.27
N MET A 75 2.39 7.36 -4.57
CA MET A 75 1.11 8.09 -4.69
C MET A 75 0.97 8.72 -6.09
N TRP A 76 2.03 9.39 -6.58
CA TRP A 76 2.06 9.95 -7.92
C TRP A 76 1.86 8.88 -9.00
N ASP A 77 2.50 7.72 -8.89
CA ASP A 77 2.33 6.61 -9.82
C ASP A 77 0.86 6.13 -9.89
N HIS A 78 0.15 6.12 -8.76
CA HIS A 78 -1.27 5.76 -8.73
C HIS A 78 -2.18 6.86 -9.31
N MET A 79 -1.72 8.11 -9.34
CA MET A 79 -2.50 9.24 -9.87
C MET A 79 -2.24 9.47 -11.36
N ILE A 80 -0.97 9.61 -11.76
CA ILE A 80 -0.55 10.01 -13.12
C ILE A 80 0.22 8.92 -13.88
N GLY A 81 0.48 7.76 -13.27
CA GLY A 81 1.20 6.69 -13.94
C GLY A 81 0.44 6.06 -15.12
N PRO A 82 1.05 5.14 -15.88
CA PRO A 82 0.47 4.53 -17.08
C PRO A 82 -0.87 3.80 -16.85
N LYS A 83 -1.19 3.48 -15.60
CA LYS A 83 -2.46 2.90 -15.14
C LYS A 83 -3.01 3.65 -13.93
N GLY A 84 -2.65 4.92 -13.81
CA GLY A 84 -3.09 5.81 -12.76
C GLY A 84 -4.49 6.34 -13.00
N LEU A 85 -5.05 7.03 -12.01
CA LEU A 85 -6.39 7.62 -12.06
C LEU A 85 -6.61 8.47 -13.32
N LEU A 86 -5.64 9.31 -13.69
CA LEU A 86 -5.76 10.21 -14.84
C LEU A 86 -5.99 9.45 -16.15
N GLY A 87 -5.26 8.34 -16.38
CA GLY A 87 -5.44 7.51 -17.57
C GLY A 87 -6.80 6.80 -17.61
N TYR A 88 -7.42 6.51 -16.47
CA TYR A 88 -8.80 6.02 -16.44
C TYR A 88 -9.81 7.13 -16.78
N LEU A 89 -9.59 8.35 -16.29
CA LEU A 89 -10.46 9.50 -16.56
C LEU A 89 -10.37 9.94 -18.02
N GLN A 90 -9.19 9.87 -18.62
CA GLN A 90 -8.96 10.19 -20.04
C GLN A 90 -9.40 9.08 -20.99
N GLY A 91 -9.71 7.88 -20.47
CA GLY A 91 -10.16 6.73 -21.27
C GLY A 91 -9.04 5.91 -21.92
N ASP A 92 -7.77 6.26 -21.66
CA ASP A 92 -6.60 5.54 -22.18
C ASP A 92 -6.46 4.14 -21.58
N VAL A 93 -6.97 3.95 -20.36
CA VAL A 93 -6.90 2.68 -19.63
C VAL A 93 -8.26 1.98 -19.66
N LYS A 94 -8.39 0.96 -20.51
CA LYS A 94 -9.57 0.09 -20.50
C LYS A 94 -9.61 -0.70 -19.19
N LEU A 95 -10.74 -0.63 -18.46
CA LEU A 95 -11.06 -1.58 -17.40
C LEU A 95 -10.89 -2.98 -18.00
N ARG A 96 -10.19 -3.89 -17.32
CA ARG A 96 -10.02 -5.27 -17.79
C ARG A 96 -11.39 -5.94 -17.94
N SER A 97 -11.98 -5.82 -19.12
CA SER A 97 -13.17 -6.55 -19.53
C SER A 97 -12.72 -7.94 -19.94
N GLY A 98 -13.17 -8.94 -19.18
CA GLY A 98 -13.01 -10.35 -19.53
C GLY A 98 -11.66 -10.97 -19.15
N VAL A 99 -11.74 -12.05 -18.37
CA VAL A 99 -10.68 -13.04 -18.28
C VAL A 99 -10.55 -13.66 -19.67
N THR A 100 -9.64 -13.15 -20.51
CA THR A 100 -9.13 -13.94 -21.62
C THR A 100 -8.39 -15.11 -21.00
N LYS A 101 -9.00 -16.30 -20.99
CA LYS A 101 -8.31 -17.57 -20.74
C LYS A 101 -7.28 -17.76 -21.85
N ARG A 102 -6.17 -17.02 -21.77
CA ARG A 102 -4.97 -17.36 -22.53
C ARG A 102 -4.41 -18.60 -21.85
N GLY A 103 -4.45 -19.72 -22.56
CA GLY A 103 -3.83 -20.96 -22.09
C GLY A 103 -2.40 -20.64 -21.64
N CYS A 104 -2.07 -20.99 -20.39
CA CYS A 104 -0.69 -20.90 -19.95
C CYS A 104 0.01 -22.22 -20.30
N LYS A 105 1.23 -22.13 -20.82
CA LYS A 105 2.09 -23.30 -20.91
C LYS A 105 2.69 -23.50 -19.52
N ILE A 106 2.31 -24.58 -18.84
CA ILE A 106 2.97 -25.00 -17.60
C ILE A 106 4.42 -25.32 -17.98
N LEU A 107 5.37 -24.62 -17.34
CA LEU A 107 6.79 -24.90 -17.48
C LEU A 107 7.14 -25.92 -16.39
N ASP A 108 7.50 -27.12 -16.81
CA ASP A 108 8.03 -28.12 -15.89
C ASP A 108 9.43 -27.69 -15.45
N PHE A 109 9.63 -27.59 -14.14
CA PHE A 109 10.95 -27.37 -13.58
C PHE A 109 11.67 -28.72 -13.49
N PRO A 110 12.80 -28.91 -14.21
CA PRO A 110 13.54 -30.16 -14.12
C PRO A 110 14.14 -30.26 -12.72
N VAL A 111 13.59 -31.17 -11.91
CA VAL A 111 14.20 -31.58 -10.64
C VAL A 111 15.53 -32.23 -11.00
N LYS A 112 16.65 -31.60 -10.66
CA LYS A 112 17.97 -32.22 -10.86
C LYS A 112 17.99 -33.56 -10.11
N PRO A 113 18.41 -34.66 -10.75
CA PRO A 113 18.52 -35.93 -10.03
C PRO A 113 19.51 -35.77 -8.88
N SER A 114 19.07 -36.14 -7.69
CA SER A 114 19.90 -36.31 -6.51
C SER A 114 21.07 -37.23 -6.84
N ARG A 115 22.30 -36.73 -6.67
CA ARG A 115 23.52 -37.58 -6.73
C ARG A 115 23.41 -38.65 -5.65
N GLN A 116 23.29 -39.92 -6.07
CA GLN A 116 23.68 -41.07 -5.26
C GLN A 116 25.19 -41.23 -5.30
#